data_AF-A0A495J1F1-F1
#
_entry.id   AF-A0A495J1F1-F1
#
_cell.length_a   1.000
_cell.length_b   1.000
_cell.length_c   1.000
_cell.angle_alpha   90.00
_cell.angle_beta   90.00
_cell.angle_gamma   90.00
#
_symmetry.space_group_name_H-M   'P 1'
#
loop_
_entity.id
_entity.type
_entity.pdbx_description
1 polymer ?
#
loop_
_entity_poly.entity_id
_entity_poly.type
_entity_poly.pdbx_seq_one_letter_code
_entity_poly.pdbx_strand_id
1 'polypeptide(L)'
;MDYCFDYNKEEQENWKSGNRGMLGMPALILLSAIIDTMGAYFRGTNLEIDVDGQKKKIETASDHFLILNDKLLFGLNLTEPVISDFYKKYRSVATHNSTLPPFQFMDIGIKSDEIFKFNSLGEIEKLMLKPLFEAVKKASATFVHWLQFGGWSAAHKLAKELSEKSGIITQPQQSTTLTGSTQNFGSVNPTSNT
;
A
#
# COMPACT_ATOMS: atom_id res chain seq x y z
N MET A 1 -6.48 0.90 -16.11
CA MET A 1 -5.54 -0.20 -15.83
C MET A 1 -5.98 -1.52 -16.46
N ASP A 2 -7.28 -1.80 -16.55
CA ASP A 2 -7.79 -3.07 -17.14
C ASP A 2 -7.28 -3.31 -18.58
N TYR A 3 -7.09 -2.24 -19.37
CA TYR A 3 -6.49 -2.28 -20.71
C TYR A 3 -5.12 -2.99 -20.76
N CYS A 4 -4.33 -2.97 -19.69
CA CYS A 4 -3.02 -3.64 -19.69
C CYS A 4 -3.12 -5.17 -19.57
N PHE A 5 -4.26 -5.71 -19.13
CA PHE A 5 -4.49 -7.15 -18.97
C PHE A 5 -5.32 -7.74 -20.10
N ASP A 6 -6.34 -7.02 -20.55
CA ASP A 6 -7.30 -7.52 -21.53
C ASP A 6 -6.87 -7.23 -22.98
N TYR A 7 -5.80 -6.46 -23.18
CA TYR A 7 -5.31 -6.16 -24.52
C TYR A 7 -4.73 -7.41 -25.18
N ASN A 8 -5.50 -7.92 -26.13
CA ASN A 8 -5.08 -8.98 -27.02
C ASN A 8 -4.51 -8.37 -28.30
N LYS A 9 -3.20 -8.56 -28.54
CA LYS A 9 -2.55 -8.12 -29.78
C LYS A 9 -3.17 -8.75 -31.03
N GLU A 10 -3.75 -9.95 -30.92
CA GLU A 10 -4.34 -10.67 -32.04
C GLU A 10 -5.63 -10.02 -32.54
N GLU A 11 -6.32 -9.26 -31.67
CA GLU A 11 -7.54 -8.53 -32.01
C GLU A 11 -7.24 -7.18 -32.68
N GLN A 12 -5.97 -6.74 -32.70
CA GLN A 12 -5.56 -5.44 -33.20
C GLN A 12 -4.99 -5.55 -34.61
N GLU A 13 -5.63 -4.89 -35.57
CA GLU A 13 -5.28 -4.95 -37.00
C GLU A 13 -3.80 -4.62 -37.28
N ASN A 14 -3.23 -3.67 -36.54
CA ASN A 14 -1.84 -3.25 -36.66
C ASN A 14 -0.81 -4.24 -36.06
N TRP A 15 -1.27 -5.27 -35.32
CA TRP A 15 -0.42 -6.20 -34.58
C TRP A 15 -0.67 -7.68 -34.93
N LYS A 16 -1.59 -7.95 -35.87
CA LYS A 16 -2.01 -9.30 -36.30
C LYS A 16 -0.89 -10.22 -36.83
N SER A 17 0.26 -9.68 -37.21
CA SER A 17 1.32 -10.42 -37.91
C SER A 17 2.61 -10.63 -37.12
N GLY A 18 2.70 -10.15 -35.86
CA GLY A 18 3.98 -10.05 -35.18
C GLY A 18 3.95 -10.43 -33.70
N ASN A 19 4.24 -11.70 -33.42
CA ASN A 19 4.66 -12.28 -32.14
C ASN A 19 3.75 -12.04 -30.90
N ARG A 20 3.56 -13.12 -30.16
CA ARG A 20 2.83 -13.23 -28.87
C ARG A 20 3.49 -12.40 -27.76
N GLY A 21 3.48 -11.07 -27.89
CA GLY A 21 4.02 -10.18 -26.89
C GLY A 21 2.93 -9.79 -25.90
N MET A 22 2.77 -10.57 -24.83
CA MET A 22 1.90 -10.21 -23.71
C MET A 22 2.33 -8.84 -23.16
N LEU A 23 1.38 -7.93 -22.90
CA LEU A 23 1.62 -6.67 -22.17
C LEU A 23 2.08 -6.88 -20.72
N GLY A 24 2.39 -8.12 -20.33
CA GLY A 24 2.76 -8.47 -18.97
C GLY A 24 3.97 -7.69 -18.46
N MET A 25 4.99 -7.41 -19.29
CA MET A 25 6.16 -6.63 -18.86
C MET A 25 5.81 -5.16 -18.59
N PRO A 26 5.17 -4.42 -19.52
CA PRO A 26 4.64 -3.10 -19.22
C PRO A 26 3.71 -3.07 -18.00
N ALA A 27 2.83 -4.07 -17.86
CA ALA A 27 1.93 -4.17 -16.72
C ALA A 27 2.70 -4.36 -15.41
N LEU A 28 3.69 -5.27 -15.37
CA LEU A 28 4.55 -5.48 -14.22
C LEU A 28 5.28 -4.19 -13.82
N ILE A 29 5.89 -3.49 -14.78
CA ILE A 29 6.60 -2.23 -14.52
C ILE A 29 5.65 -1.19 -13.93
N LEU A 30 4.45 -1.03 -14.50
CA LEU A 30 3.46 -0.08 -14.00
C LEU A 30 2.98 -0.44 -12.59
N LEU A 31 2.66 -1.71 -12.34
CA LEU A 31 2.23 -2.19 -11.02
C LEU A 31 3.35 -1.99 -9.98
N SER A 32 4.58 -2.34 -10.33
CA SER A 32 5.75 -2.11 -9.48
C SER A 32 5.96 -0.63 -9.21
N ALA A 33 5.77 0.26 -10.19
CA ALA A 33 5.90 1.71 -9.99
C ALA A 33 4.83 2.26 -9.05
N ILE A 34 3.60 1.72 -9.08
CA ILE A 34 2.54 2.11 -8.15
C ILE A 34 2.89 1.67 -6.72
N ILE A 35 3.36 0.43 -6.54
CA ILE A 35 3.82 -0.08 -5.24
C ILE A 35 4.98 0.76 -4.71
N ASP A 36 5.96 1.03 -5.58
CA ASP A 36 7.14 1.86 -5.27
C ASP A 36 6.73 3.27 -4.84
N THR A 37 5.76 3.88 -5.52
CA THR A 37 5.21 5.20 -5.19
C THR A 37 4.52 5.21 -3.83
N MET A 38 3.70 4.20 -3.53
CA MET A 38 3.05 4.07 -2.21
C MET A 38 4.08 3.90 -1.11
N GLY A 39 5.07 3.02 -1.30
CA GLY A 39 6.14 2.84 -0.32
C GLY A 39 6.96 4.11 -0.11
N ALA A 40 7.32 4.80 -1.19
CA ALA A 40 8.06 6.07 -1.15
C ALA A 40 7.34 7.14 -0.33
N TYR A 41 6.01 7.20 -0.43
CA TYR A 41 5.19 8.14 0.34
C TYR A 41 5.43 8.01 1.85
N PHE A 42 5.60 6.79 2.34
CA PHE A 42 5.80 6.49 3.75
C PHE A 42 7.26 6.54 4.20
N ARG A 43 8.19 6.93 3.32
CA ARG A 43 9.61 6.99 3.66
C ARG A 43 9.89 8.04 4.74
N GLY A 44 10.57 7.61 5.81
CA GLY A 44 10.92 8.45 6.95
C GLY A 44 9.69 8.92 7.74
N THR A 45 8.61 8.12 7.72
CA THR A 45 7.45 8.30 8.59
C THR A 45 7.53 7.35 9.79
N ASN A 46 6.58 7.44 10.71
CA ASN A 46 6.47 6.52 11.84
C ASN A 46 5.71 5.22 11.53
N LEU A 47 5.34 4.98 10.25
CA LEU A 47 4.71 3.72 9.86
C LEU A 47 5.68 2.56 10.11
N GLU A 48 5.23 1.57 10.88
CA GLU A 48 5.92 0.33 11.14
C GLU A 48 5.17 -0.84 10.49
N ILE A 49 5.89 -1.63 9.70
CA ILE A 49 5.37 -2.76 8.95
C ILE A 49 5.91 -4.04 9.56
N ASP A 50 5.06 -5.04 9.70
CA ASP A 50 5.45 -6.36 10.19
C ASP A 50 6.07 -7.20 9.07
N VAL A 51 7.31 -7.63 9.27
CA VAL A 51 8.02 -8.55 8.37
C VAL A 51 8.75 -9.57 9.24
N ASP A 52 8.39 -10.85 9.08
CA ASP A 52 8.95 -11.97 9.85
C ASP A 52 8.90 -11.74 11.38
N GLY A 53 7.79 -11.14 11.86
CA GLY A 53 7.57 -10.84 13.28
C GLY A 53 8.35 -9.62 13.79
N GLN A 54 9.07 -8.91 12.92
CA GLN A 54 9.81 -7.69 13.26
C GLN A 54 9.11 -6.46 12.72
N LYS A 55 9.12 -5.37 13.50
CA LYS A 55 8.64 -4.06 13.06
C LYS A 55 9.74 -3.35 12.28
N LYS A 56 9.48 -3.07 11.00
CA LYS A 56 10.41 -2.37 10.10
C LYS A 56 9.81 -1.05 9.62
N LYS A 57 10.66 -0.06 9.44
CA LYS A 57 10.31 1.23 8.84
C LYS A 57 10.80 1.30 7.40
N ILE A 58 10.18 2.17 6.61
CA ILE A 58 10.62 2.46 5.24
C ILE A 58 11.61 3.63 5.30
N GLU A 59 12.89 3.36 5.10
CA GLU A 59 13.96 4.37 5.21
C GLU A 59 14.65 4.61 3.86
N THR A 60 14.82 3.57 3.06
CA THR A 60 15.54 3.59 1.79
C THR A 60 14.64 3.22 0.60
N ALA A 61 15.17 3.32 -0.62
CA ALA A 61 14.43 2.97 -1.84
C ALA A 61 14.08 1.48 -1.94
N SER A 62 14.95 0.60 -1.46
CA SER A 62 14.65 -0.84 -1.42
C SER A 62 13.53 -1.17 -0.44
N ASP A 63 13.34 -0.36 0.59
CA ASP A 63 12.36 -0.60 1.65
C ASP A 63 10.93 -0.25 1.21
N HIS A 64 10.75 0.43 0.08
CA HIS A 64 9.43 0.80 -0.41
C HIS A 64 8.49 -0.40 -0.56
N PHE A 65 9.05 -1.55 -0.91
CA PHE A 65 8.30 -2.78 -1.12
C PHE A 65 7.87 -3.47 0.18
N LEU A 66 8.34 -3.01 1.35
CA LEU A 66 7.77 -3.41 2.63
C LEU A 66 6.27 -3.09 2.69
N ILE A 67 5.80 -2.06 1.97
CA ILE A 67 4.38 -1.67 1.91
C ILE A 67 3.44 -2.81 1.51
N LEU A 68 3.95 -3.84 0.81
CA LEU A 68 3.19 -5.04 0.46
C LEU A 68 2.69 -5.83 1.68
N ASN A 69 3.28 -5.61 2.86
CA ASN A 69 2.82 -6.20 4.12
C ASN A 69 1.94 -5.27 4.95
N ASP A 70 1.75 -4.00 4.56
CA ASP A 70 0.84 -3.12 5.29
C ASP A 70 -0.59 -3.70 5.25
N LYS A 71 -1.20 -3.84 6.43
CA LYS A 71 -2.47 -4.57 6.59
C LYS A 71 -3.66 -3.89 5.92
N LEU A 72 -3.61 -2.57 5.75
CA LEU A 72 -4.73 -1.80 5.19
C LEU A 72 -4.62 -1.68 3.66
N LEU A 73 -3.40 -1.64 3.14
CA LEU A 73 -3.16 -1.54 1.70
C LEU A 73 -3.15 -2.92 1.04
N PHE A 74 -2.27 -3.82 1.48
CA PHE A 74 -1.97 -5.08 0.78
C PHE A 74 -2.17 -6.32 1.65
N GLY A 75 -1.54 -6.36 2.83
CA GLY A 75 -1.69 -7.42 3.82
C GLY A 75 -1.18 -8.79 3.36
N LEU A 76 -0.13 -8.82 2.53
CA LEU A 76 0.35 -10.07 1.92
C LEU A 76 1.18 -10.96 2.86
N ASN A 77 1.63 -10.44 4.01
CA ASN A 77 2.43 -11.17 5.02
C ASN A 77 3.64 -11.90 4.41
N LEU A 78 4.34 -11.25 3.49
CA LEU A 78 5.52 -11.78 2.82
C LEU A 78 6.73 -11.77 3.76
N THR A 79 7.61 -12.74 3.59
CA THR A 79 8.90 -12.75 4.28
C THR A 79 9.86 -11.74 3.64
N GLU A 80 10.88 -11.32 4.37
CA GLU A 80 11.89 -10.39 3.84
C GLU A 80 12.60 -10.92 2.58
N PRO A 81 13.01 -12.20 2.50
CA PRO A 81 13.57 -12.76 1.26
C PRO A 81 12.65 -12.58 0.05
N VAL A 82 11.33 -12.79 0.22
CA VAL A 82 10.36 -12.67 -0.87
C VAL A 82 10.20 -11.21 -1.32
N ILE A 83 10.14 -10.26 -0.38
CA ILE A 83 10.09 -8.83 -0.71
C ILE A 83 11.36 -8.39 -1.45
N SER A 84 12.53 -8.80 -0.94
CA SER A 84 13.83 -8.55 -1.57
C SER A 84 13.89 -9.14 -2.98
N ASP A 85 13.41 -10.38 -3.17
CA ASP A 85 13.37 -11.04 -4.47
C ASP A 85 12.46 -10.33 -5.45
N PHE A 86 11.26 -9.92 -5.02
CA PHE A 86 10.36 -9.17 -5.88
C PHE A 86 10.98 -7.85 -6.36
N TYR A 87 11.61 -7.10 -5.45
CA TYR A 87 12.32 -5.86 -5.80
C TYR A 87 13.49 -6.11 -6.76
N LYS A 88 14.39 -7.04 -6.43
CA LYS A 88 15.63 -7.29 -7.18
C LYS A 88 15.38 -8.02 -8.50
N LYS A 89 14.63 -9.12 -8.48
CA LYS A 89 14.48 -10.03 -9.61
C LYS A 89 13.37 -9.59 -10.56
N TYR A 90 12.27 -9.04 -10.06
CA TYR A 90 11.15 -8.62 -10.92
C TYR A 90 11.24 -7.12 -11.23
N ARG A 91 11.10 -6.23 -10.25
CA ARG A 91 11.04 -4.78 -10.52
C ARG A 91 12.32 -4.27 -11.18
N SER A 92 13.48 -4.53 -10.60
CA SER A 92 14.76 -3.98 -11.08
C SER A 92 15.09 -4.50 -12.49
N VAL A 93 15.11 -5.82 -12.68
CA VAL A 93 15.43 -6.43 -13.98
C VAL A 93 14.39 -6.04 -15.04
N ALA A 94 13.10 -6.05 -14.73
CA ALA A 94 12.06 -5.64 -15.68
C ALA A 94 12.24 -4.19 -16.13
N THR A 95 12.57 -3.28 -15.20
CA THR A 95 12.73 -1.86 -15.53
C THR A 95 14.02 -1.57 -16.29
N HIS A 96 15.14 -2.21 -15.92
CA HIS A 96 16.45 -1.91 -16.51
C HIS A 96 16.74 -2.70 -17.78
N ASN A 97 16.27 -3.95 -17.84
CA ASN A 97 16.63 -4.86 -18.92
C ASN A 97 15.42 -5.22 -19.79
N SER A 98 14.20 -4.87 -19.39
CA SER A 98 12.96 -5.31 -20.06
C SER A 98 12.87 -6.83 -20.19
N THR A 99 13.45 -7.55 -19.23
CA THR A 99 13.46 -9.03 -19.17
C THR A 99 13.13 -9.54 -17.77
N LEU A 100 12.85 -10.84 -17.67
CA LEU A 100 12.86 -11.57 -16.41
C LEU A 100 14.20 -12.30 -16.25
N PRO A 101 14.67 -12.50 -15.01
CA PRO A 101 15.85 -13.32 -14.78
C PRO A 101 15.61 -14.80 -15.14
N PRO A 102 16.68 -15.58 -15.39
CA PRO A 102 16.56 -16.98 -15.81
C PRO A 102 15.80 -17.83 -14.81
N PHE A 103 14.92 -18.70 -15.31
CA PHE A 103 14.06 -19.59 -14.50
C PHE A 103 13.02 -18.85 -13.63
N GLN A 104 12.78 -17.56 -13.91
CA GLN A 104 11.62 -16.84 -13.40
C GLN A 104 10.61 -16.60 -14.51
N PHE A 105 9.35 -16.80 -14.18
CA PHE A 105 8.24 -16.74 -15.12
C PHE A 105 7.19 -15.73 -14.69
N MET A 106 6.40 -15.30 -15.66
CA MET A 106 5.25 -14.44 -15.43
C MET A 106 4.08 -14.99 -16.23
N ASP A 107 2.93 -14.98 -15.61
CA ASP A 107 1.69 -15.47 -16.20
C ASP A 107 0.55 -14.51 -15.82
N ILE A 108 -0.53 -14.50 -16.61
CA ILE A 108 -1.69 -13.65 -16.32
C ILE A 108 -2.39 -14.17 -15.07
N GLY A 109 -2.64 -15.48 -14.99
CA GLY A 109 -3.41 -16.09 -13.91
C GLY A 109 -4.87 -15.62 -13.84
N ILE A 110 -5.57 -16.00 -12.78
CA ILE A 110 -6.93 -15.56 -12.46
C ILE A 110 -6.98 -14.85 -11.11
N LYS A 111 -8.05 -14.10 -10.82
CA LYS A 111 -8.18 -13.28 -9.61
C LYS A 111 -7.95 -14.03 -8.29
N SER A 112 -8.29 -15.32 -8.23
CA SER A 112 -8.17 -16.15 -7.02
C SER A 112 -6.80 -16.81 -6.86
N ASP A 113 -5.90 -16.68 -7.84
CA ASP A 113 -4.56 -17.25 -7.74
C ASP A 113 -3.73 -16.50 -6.70
N GLU A 114 -2.73 -17.18 -6.13
CA GLU A 114 -1.68 -16.52 -5.37
C GLU A 114 -0.83 -15.62 -6.27
N ILE A 115 -0.39 -14.47 -5.74
CA ILE A 115 0.45 -13.54 -6.48
C ILE A 115 1.81 -14.17 -6.84
N PHE A 116 2.37 -14.97 -5.94
CA PHE A 116 3.68 -15.59 -6.09
C PHE A 116 3.55 -17.10 -5.98
N LYS A 117 4.15 -17.83 -6.92
CA LYS A 117 4.44 -19.26 -6.78
C LYS A 117 5.91 -19.44 -6.49
N PHE A 118 6.20 -20.30 -5.53
CA PHE A 118 7.55 -20.53 -5.04
C PHE A 118 8.11 -21.85 -5.55
N ASN A 119 9.42 -21.89 -5.81
CA ASN A 119 10.13 -23.15 -6.06
C ASN A 119 10.35 -23.92 -4.75
N SER A 120 10.98 -25.10 -4.83
CA SER A 120 11.33 -25.93 -3.67
C SER A 120 12.32 -25.28 -2.70
N LEU A 121 12.99 -24.19 -3.09
CA LEU A 121 13.91 -23.42 -2.27
C LEU A 121 13.23 -22.21 -1.58
N GLY A 122 11.93 -21.99 -1.84
CA GLY A 122 11.18 -20.86 -1.30
C GLY A 122 11.39 -19.54 -2.04
N GLU A 123 12.04 -19.56 -3.21
CA GLU A 123 12.21 -18.37 -4.05
C GLU A 123 11.04 -18.21 -5.02
N ILE A 124 10.77 -16.98 -5.45
CA ILE A 124 9.71 -16.71 -6.43
C ILE A 124 10.08 -17.33 -7.79
N GLU A 125 9.37 -18.40 -8.18
CA GLU A 125 9.49 -19.04 -9.49
C GLU A 125 8.59 -18.35 -10.52
N LYS A 126 7.37 -17.98 -10.12
CA LYS A 126 6.39 -17.41 -11.04
C LYS A 126 5.56 -16.31 -10.37
N LEU A 127 5.39 -15.21 -11.08
CA LEU A 127 4.52 -14.09 -10.69
C LEU A 127 3.20 -14.13 -11.48
N MET A 128 2.08 -14.03 -10.76
CA MET A 128 0.74 -13.94 -11.33
C MET A 128 0.28 -12.49 -11.39
N LEU A 129 0.10 -12.00 -12.60
CA LEU A 129 -0.15 -10.59 -12.88
C LEU A 129 -1.56 -10.13 -12.50
N LYS A 130 -2.59 -10.94 -12.77
CA LYS A 130 -3.98 -10.59 -12.47
C LYS A 130 -4.23 -10.49 -10.96
N PRO A 131 -3.78 -11.43 -10.11
CA PRO A 131 -3.80 -11.25 -8.65
C PRO A 131 -3.07 -10.00 -8.18
N LEU A 132 -1.86 -9.74 -8.70
CA LEU A 132 -1.08 -8.55 -8.32
C LEU A 132 -1.84 -7.27 -8.66
N PHE A 133 -2.45 -7.21 -9.85
CA PHE A 133 -3.28 -6.10 -10.26
C PHE A 133 -4.46 -5.87 -9.32
N GLU A 134 -5.20 -6.91 -8.96
CA GLU A 134 -6.35 -6.78 -8.06
C GLU A 134 -5.92 -6.27 -6.68
N ALA A 135 -4.77 -6.73 -6.18
CA ALA A 135 -4.17 -6.24 -4.94
C ALA A 135 -3.79 -4.75 -5.05
N VAL A 136 -3.09 -4.35 -6.11
CA VAL A 136 -2.69 -2.95 -6.35
C VAL A 136 -3.90 -2.05 -6.57
N LYS A 137 -4.94 -2.51 -7.27
CA LYS A 137 -6.19 -1.78 -7.49
C LYS A 137 -6.89 -1.49 -6.16
N LYS A 138 -7.02 -2.50 -5.30
CA LYS A 138 -7.58 -2.35 -3.95
C LYS A 138 -6.75 -1.38 -3.12
N ALA A 139 -5.43 -1.59 -3.06
CA ALA A 139 -4.51 -0.72 -2.32
C ALA A 139 -4.59 0.73 -2.81
N SER A 140 -4.68 0.95 -4.12
CA SER A 140 -4.79 2.27 -4.74
C SER A 140 -6.09 2.97 -4.37
N ALA A 141 -7.22 2.26 -4.39
CA ALA A 141 -8.50 2.82 -3.95
C ALA A 141 -8.44 3.25 -2.47
N THR A 142 -7.91 2.38 -1.59
CA THR A 142 -7.70 2.71 -0.17
C THR A 142 -6.78 3.91 0.00
N PHE A 143 -5.64 3.92 -0.71
CA PHE A 143 -4.64 4.97 -0.63
C PHE A 143 -5.18 6.33 -1.13
N VAL A 144 -5.91 6.36 -2.26
CA VAL A 144 -6.51 7.59 -2.79
C VAL A 144 -7.61 8.11 -1.87
N HIS A 145 -8.51 7.23 -1.41
CA HIS A 145 -9.53 7.61 -0.43
C HIS A 145 -8.88 8.20 0.83
N TRP A 146 -7.78 7.60 1.27
CA TRP A 146 -7.02 8.09 2.42
C TRP A 146 -6.39 9.47 2.17
N LEU A 147 -5.75 9.69 1.01
CA LEU A 147 -5.20 10.99 0.64
C LEU A 147 -6.28 12.08 0.55
N GLN A 148 -7.51 11.72 0.18
CA GLN A 148 -8.63 12.65 0.04
C GLN A 148 -9.32 12.97 1.37
N PHE A 149 -9.49 11.97 2.24
CA PHE A 149 -10.35 12.08 3.42
C PHE A 149 -9.62 11.96 4.76
N GLY A 150 -8.30 11.72 4.75
CA GLY A 150 -7.39 11.91 5.89
C GLY A 150 -7.73 11.09 7.12
N GLY A 151 -7.11 9.90 7.27
CA GLY A 151 -7.48 8.99 8.36
C GLY A 151 -6.40 8.04 8.87
N TRP A 152 -5.11 8.38 8.78
CA TRP A 152 -4.07 7.62 9.47
C TRP A 152 -3.24 8.58 10.33
N SER A 153 -3.72 8.74 11.56
CA SER A 153 -3.14 9.34 12.77
C SER A 153 -2.14 10.52 12.61
N ALA A 154 -2.55 11.68 13.13
CA ALA A 154 -1.81 12.73 13.87
C ALA A 154 -0.38 13.20 13.47
N ALA A 155 0.28 12.63 12.48
CA ALA A 155 1.68 12.88 12.11
C ALA A 155 1.88 12.78 10.60
N HIS A 156 0.87 13.18 9.82
CA HIS A 156 1.01 13.25 8.36
C HIS A 156 2.12 14.24 8.04
N LYS A 157 3.29 13.72 7.67
CA LYS A 157 4.43 14.47 7.15
C LYS A 157 4.00 15.47 6.07
N LEU A 158 3.02 15.10 5.23
CA LEU A 158 2.44 15.99 4.22
C LEU A 158 1.63 17.17 4.82
N ALA A 159 0.77 16.95 5.82
CA ALA A 159 0.01 18.03 6.46
C ALA A 159 0.92 18.95 7.29
N LYS A 160 1.92 18.36 7.95
CA LYS A 160 2.95 19.08 8.70
C LYS A 160 3.84 19.90 7.76
N GLU A 161 4.40 19.31 6.69
CA GLU A 161 5.22 19.99 5.68
C GLU A 161 4.43 21.07 4.90
N LEU A 162 3.15 20.85 4.61
CA LEU A 162 2.29 21.86 3.99
C LEU A 162 2.03 23.04 4.94
N SER A 163 1.80 22.79 6.23
CA SER A 163 1.64 23.86 7.24
C SER A 163 2.93 24.65 7.48
N GLU A 164 4.08 23.97 7.51
CA GLU A 164 5.41 24.56 7.66
C GLU A 164 5.80 25.39 6.43
N LYS A 165 5.45 24.94 5.21
CA LYS A 165 5.69 25.69 3.96
C LYS A 165 4.69 26.81 3.71
N SER A 166 3.45 26.71 4.22
CA SER A 166 2.44 27.75 4.07
C SER A 166 2.56 28.87 5.12
N GLY A 167 3.41 28.70 6.15
CA GLY A 167 3.58 29.67 7.24
C GLY A 167 2.34 29.81 8.15
N ILE A 168 1.38 28.89 8.06
CA ILE A 168 0.14 28.93 8.84
C ILE A 168 0.29 27.99 10.03
N ILE A 169 0.51 28.58 11.21
CA ILE A 169 0.54 27.87 12.49
C ILE A 169 -0.90 27.52 12.87
N THR A 170 -1.33 26.28 12.64
CA THR A 170 -2.61 25.80 13.17
C THR A 170 -2.38 25.23 14.57
N GLN A 171 -2.78 25.96 15.61
CA GLN A 171 -2.76 25.42 16.97
C GLN A 171 -3.79 24.30 17.14
N PRO A 172 -3.49 23.23 17.90
CA PRO A 172 -4.46 22.19 18.18
C PRO A 172 -5.58 22.75 19.06
N GLN A 173 -6.83 22.62 18.60
CA GLN A 173 -7.99 23.00 19.39
C GLN A 173 -8.00 22.20 20.70
N GLN A 174 -7.92 22.92 21.82
CA GLN A 174 -8.14 22.36 23.14
C GLN A 174 -9.60 21.90 23.24
N SER A 175 -9.78 20.63 23.60
CA SER A 175 -11.07 20.07 23.97
C SER A 175 -11.61 20.85 25.18
N THR A 176 -12.66 21.65 24.98
CA THR A 176 -13.41 22.27 26.09
C THR A 176 -14.11 21.19 26.89
N THR A 177 -13.60 20.93 28.09
CA THR A 177 -14.29 20.20 29.15
C THR A 177 -15.50 21.00 29.59
N LEU A 178 -16.71 20.54 29.27
CA LEU A 178 -17.95 21.06 29.83
C LEU A 178 -18.07 20.57 31.29
N THR A 179 -17.64 21.40 32.25
CA THR A 179 -18.01 21.23 33.66
C THR A 179 -19.40 21.83 33.88
N GLY A 180 -20.40 20.95 33.92
CA GLY A 180 -21.77 21.31 34.33
C GLY A 180 -21.79 21.73 35.80
N SER A 181 -22.19 22.97 36.04
CA SER A 181 -22.49 23.50 37.38
C SER A 181 -23.87 23.01 37.82
N THR A 182 -23.91 22.11 38.81
CA THR A 182 -25.15 21.78 39.52
C THR A 182 -25.44 22.87 40.55
N GLN A 183 -26.50 23.63 40.29
CA GLN A 183 -27.08 24.57 41.25
C GLN A 183 -27.71 23.81 42.42
N ASN A 184 -27.28 24.17 43.63
CA ASN A 184 -27.91 23.80 44.90
C ASN A 184 -29.35 24.33 44.97
N PHE A 185 -30.33 23.45 45.03
CA PHE A 185 -31.65 23.75 45.60
C PHE A 185 -31.76 23.06 46.95
N GLY A 186 -31.86 23.89 48.00
CA GLY A 186 -32.09 23.43 49.36
C GLY A 186 -33.49 22.84 49.50
N SER A 187 -33.58 21.74 50.23
CA SER A 187 -34.83 21.20 50.75
C SER A 187 -34.71 20.96 52.26
N VAL A 188 -35.75 21.41 52.94
CA VAL A 188 -35.94 21.61 54.36
C VAL A 188 -36.10 20.27 55.11
N ASN A 189 -35.46 20.14 56.28
CA ASN A 189 -35.68 19.07 57.25
C ASN A 189 -37.06 19.22 57.91
N PRO A 190 -37.82 18.13 58.13
CA PRO A 190 -38.78 18.05 59.22
C PRO A 190 -38.21 17.21 60.37
N THR A 191 -38.12 17.86 61.52
CA THR A 191 -37.92 17.31 62.86
C THR A 191 -38.99 16.30 63.24
N SER A 192 -38.56 15.19 63.85
CA SER A 192 -39.38 14.28 64.65
C SER A 192 -39.61 14.86 66.06
N ASN A 193 -40.86 14.87 66.50
CA ASN A 193 -41.38 14.90 67.89
C ASN A 193 -42.91 14.81 67.68
N THR A 194 -43.69 13.85 68.16
CA THR A 194 -43.71 13.00 69.36
C THR A 194 -44.47 11.71 69.06
#